data_AF-A0A496U245-F1
#
_entry.id   AF-A0A496U245-F1
#
_cell.length_a   1.000
_cell.length_b   1.000
_cell.length_c   1.000
_cell.angle_alpha   90.00
_cell.angle_beta   90.00
_cell.angle_gamma   90.00
#
_symmetry.space_group_name_H-M   'P 1'
#
loop_
_entity.id
_entity.type
_entity.pdbx_description
1 polymer ?
#
loop_
_entity_poly.entity_id
_entity_poly.type
_entity_poly.pdbx_seq_one_letter_code
_entity_poly.pdbx_strand_id
1 'polypeptide(L)'
;MRKKEDTFFEFISKLLGLFAKYDKRELSNFRNRLEEIRSSGDFRVKPRNRYVKKRGEQAKNEIIGGLPKVFLSKKYFPKNLDIDAFARRHLGIHIPQPHKKSRPELIGIVITKVAELKPEELNSFNKVLKEVLARVDEGKVDDFFLEWEKAIHNLKFK
;
A
#
# COMPACT_ATOMS: atom_id res chain seq x y z
N MET A 1 -48.86 3.79 -16.47
CA MET A 1 -48.42 2.67 -15.60
C MET A 1 -47.35 1.78 -16.24
N ARG A 2 -47.41 1.48 -17.55
CA ARG A 2 -46.47 0.60 -18.29
C ARG A 2 -44.95 0.81 -18.07
N LYS A 3 -44.46 2.05 -18.01
CA LYS A 3 -43.00 2.33 -17.89
C LYS A 3 -42.34 1.85 -16.59
N LYS A 4 -43.06 1.79 -15.47
CA LYS A 4 -42.47 1.39 -14.16
C LYS A 4 -42.33 -0.12 -14.03
N GLU A 5 -43.26 -0.87 -14.64
CA GLU A 5 -43.23 -2.33 -14.66
C GLU A 5 -42.06 -2.82 -15.52
N ASP A 6 -41.84 -2.21 -16.69
CA ASP A 6 -40.71 -2.55 -17.56
C ASP A 6 -39.35 -2.34 -16.87
N THR A 7 -39.22 -1.29 -16.03
CA THR A 7 -37.98 -1.06 -15.27
C THR A 7 -37.78 -2.08 -14.16
N PHE A 8 -38.86 -2.53 -13.52
CA PHE A 8 -38.80 -3.56 -12.50
C PHE A 8 -38.41 -4.91 -13.10
N PHE A 9 -39.01 -5.30 -14.23
CA PHE A 9 -38.64 -6.55 -14.91
C PHE A 9 -37.22 -6.52 -15.48
N GLU A 10 -36.74 -5.37 -15.97
CA GLU A 10 -35.34 -5.21 -16.39
C GLU A 10 -34.39 -5.33 -15.20
N PHE A 11 -34.75 -4.73 -14.06
CA PHE A 11 -33.97 -4.85 -12.82
C PHE A 11 -33.90 -6.30 -12.34
N ILE A 12 -35.04 -7.01 -12.26
CA ILE A 12 -35.10 -8.41 -11.85
C ILE A 12 -34.34 -9.31 -12.82
N SER A 13 -34.43 -9.07 -14.13
CA SER A 13 -33.68 -9.84 -15.13
C SER A 13 -32.17 -9.67 -14.97
N LYS A 14 -31.69 -8.44 -14.72
CA LYS A 14 -30.27 -8.20 -14.41
C LYS A 14 -29.86 -8.87 -13.10
N LEU A 15 -30.71 -8.82 -12.09
CA LEU A 15 -30.47 -9.44 -10.79
C LEU A 15 -30.35 -10.97 -10.89
N LEU A 16 -31.26 -11.61 -11.62
CA LEU A 16 -31.24 -13.05 -11.88
C LEU A 16 -30.03 -13.45 -12.73
N GLY A 17 -29.67 -12.64 -13.72
CA GLY A 17 -28.46 -12.84 -14.52
C GLY A 17 -27.17 -12.71 -13.71
N LEU A 18 -27.18 -11.95 -12.61
CA LEU A 18 -26.09 -11.93 -11.64
C LEU A 18 -26.11 -13.21 -10.79
N PHE A 19 -27.25 -13.61 -10.24
CA PHE A 19 -27.37 -14.83 -9.42
C PHE A 19 -26.97 -16.10 -10.18
N ALA A 20 -27.22 -16.18 -11.48
CA ALA A 20 -26.79 -17.30 -12.32
C ALA A 20 -25.26 -17.40 -12.48
N LYS A 21 -24.51 -16.32 -12.22
CA LYS A 21 -23.05 -16.26 -12.38
C LYS A 21 -22.27 -16.59 -11.09
N TYR A 22 -22.93 -16.62 -9.94
CA TYR A 22 -22.28 -16.81 -8.64
C TYR A 22 -22.67 -18.17 -8.03
N ASP A 23 -21.72 -18.83 -7.37
CA ASP A 23 -21.98 -20.13 -6.74
C ASP A 23 -22.73 -20.00 -5.40
N LYS A 24 -23.24 -21.12 -4.88
CA LYS A 24 -24.01 -21.16 -3.62
C LYS A 24 -23.21 -20.66 -2.40
N ARG A 25 -21.89 -20.84 -2.39
CA ARG A 25 -20.99 -20.38 -1.32
C ARG A 25 -20.83 -18.86 -1.39
N GLU A 26 -20.72 -18.27 -2.58
CA GLU A 26 -20.66 -16.82 -2.77
C GLU A 26 -21.98 -16.14 -2.33
N LEU A 27 -23.12 -16.75 -2.64
CA LEU A 27 -24.43 -16.27 -2.18
C LEU A 27 -24.59 -16.35 -0.67
N SER A 28 -24.10 -17.43 -0.06
CA SER A 28 -24.11 -17.55 1.41
C SER A 28 -23.23 -16.50 2.07
N ASN A 29 -22.06 -16.23 1.49
CA ASN A 29 -21.16 -15.18 1.99
C ASN A 29 -21.78 -13.78 1.84
N PHE A 30 -22.50 -13.54 0.75
CA PHE A 30 -23.22 -12.29 0.54
C PHE A 30 -24.35 -12.12 1.56
N ARG A 31 -25.14 -13.16 1.80
CA ARG A 31 -26.20 -13.16 2.81
C ARG A 31 -25.66 -12.86 4.20
N ASN A 32 -24.58 -13.54 4.62
CA ASN A 32 -23.99 -13.32 5.94
C ASN A 32 -23.51 -11.87 6.13
N ARG A 33 -23.00 -11.25 5.06
CA ARG A 33 -22.61 -9.83 5.08
C ARG A 33 -23.80 -8.87 5.16
N LEU A 34 -24.92 -9.19 4.51
CA LEU A 34 -26.12 -8.36 4.62
C LEU A 34 -26.67 -8.38 6.05
N GLU A 35 -26.65 -9.53 6.71
CA GLU A 35 -27.06 -9.63 8.11
C GLU A 35 -26.09 -8.91 9.05
N GLU A 36 -24.79 -8.96 8.77
CA GLU A 36 -23.76 -8.20 9.50
C GLU A 36 -23.97 -6.68 9.34
N ILE A 37 -24.25 -6.21 8.12
CA ILE A 37 -24.55 -4.79 7.83
C ILE A 37 -25.84 -4.36 8.51
N ARG A 38 -26.89 -5.20 8.48
CA ARG A 38 -28.17 -4.93 9.15
C ARG A 38 -28.01 -4.82 10.66
N SER A 39 -27.14 -5.64 11.25
CA SER A 39 -26.89 -5.68 12.69
C SER A 39 -25.99 -4.55 13.18
N SER A 40 -25.14 -3.99 12.31
CA SER A 40 -24.11 -3.01 12.69
C SER A 40 -24.58 -1.56 12.66
N GLY A 41 -25.75 -1.23 12.09
CA GLY A 41 -26.35 0.12 12.10
C GLY A 41 -25.56 1.21 11.35
N ASP A 42 -24.31 0.96 10.97
CA ASP A 42 -23.38 1.94 10.42
C ASP A 42 -23.08 1.59 8.95
N PHE A 43 -23.64 2.38 8.03
CA PHE A 43 -23.53 2.19 6.58
C PHE A 43 -22.16 2.65 6.04
N ARG A 44 -21.07 2.24 6.69
CA ARG A 44 -19.69 2.48 6.22
C ARG A 44 -19.12 1.19 5.67
N VAL A 45 -19.57 0.84 4.46
CA VAL A 45 -18.90 -0.20 3.66
C VAL A 45 -17.48 0.29 3.37
N LYS A 46 -16.47 -0.23 4.08
CA LYS A 46 -15.08 -0.05 3.67
C LYS A 46 -14.94 -0.71 2.29
N PRO A 47 -14.65 0.04 1.22
CA PRO A 47 -14.54 -0.55 -0.10
C PRO A 47 -13.36 -1.52 -0.10
N ARG A 48 -13.65 -2.82 -0.24
CA ARG A 48 -12.61 -3.81 -0.52
C ARG A 48 -12.05 -3.50 -1.90
N ASN A 49 -10.72 -3.43 -2.00
CA ASN A 49 -9.94 -3.09 -3.19
C ASN A 49 -10.62 -3.55 -4.50
N ARG A 50 -11.28 -2.63 -5.19
CA ARG A 50 -11.48 -2.77 -6.64
C ARG A 50 -10.07 -2.85 -7.23
N TYR A 51 -9.79 -3.84 -8.07
CA TYR A 51 -8.67 -3.76 -9.00
C TYR A 51 -8.94 -2.59 -9.92
N VAL A 52 -8.54 -1.39 -9.49
CA VAL A 52 -8.53 -0.19 -10.30
C VAL A 52 -7.42 -0.41 -11.32
N LYS A 53 -7.71 -0.27 -12.61
CA LYS A 53 -6.69 -0.23 -13.67
C LYS A 53 -5.85 1.04 -13.43
N LYS A 54 -4.84 0.91 -12.59
CA LYS A 54 -3.95 2.00 -12.15
C LYS A 54 -2.95 2.32 -13.26
N ARG A 55 -2.62 3.62 -13.43
CA ARG A 55 -1.57 4.05 -14.36
C ARG A 55 -0.26 3.34 -14.00
N GLY A 56 0.62 3.10 -14.98
CA GLY A 56 1.81 2.24 -14.82
C GLY A 56 2.64 2.47 -13.56
N GLU A 57 2.88 3.73 -13.17
CA GLU A 57 3.62 4.07 -11.94
C GLU A 57 2.87 3.68 -10.65
N GLN A 58 1.56 3.84 -10.60
CA GLN A 58 0.75 3.43 -9.45
C GLN A 58 0.72 1.90 -9.30
N ALA A 59 0.70 1.16 -10.42
CA ALA A 59 0.79 -0.30 -10.42
C ALA A 59 2.18 -0.79 -9.97
N LYS A 60 3.26 -0.15 -10.43
CA LYS A 60 4.63 -0.43 -9.96
C LYS A 60 4.77 -0.26 -8.45
N ASN A 61 4.18 0.79 -7.87
CA ASN A 61 4.29 1.08 -6.44
C ASN A 61 3.62 0.01 -5.56
N GLU A 62 2.53 -0.60 -6.01
CA GLU A 62 1.88 -1.70 -5.28
C GLU A 62 2.67 -3.01 -5.36
N ILE A 63 3.34 -3.26 -6.50
CA ILE A 63 4.11 -4.49 -6.74
C ILE A 63 5.47 -4.44 -6.02
N ILE A 64 6.14 -3.29 -6.05
CA ILE A 64 7.50 -3.10 -5.54
C ILE A 64 7.52 -2.75 -4.05
N GLY A 65 6.43 -2.16 -3.53
CA GLY A 65 6.39 -1.58 -2.19
C GLY A 65 7.08 -0.22 -2.11
N GLY A 66 6.86 0.51 -1.00
CA GLY A 66 7.35 1.89 -0.85
C GLY A 66 8.88 1.98 -0.75
N LEU A 67 9.50 1.14 0.07
CA LEU A 67 10.92 1.24 0.38
C LEU A 67 11.82 0.89 -0.83
N PRO A 68 11.55 -0.21 -1.56
CA PRO A 68 12.38 -0.57 -2.71
C PRO A 68 12.21 0.43 -3.86
N LYS A 69 11.02 1.02 -4.05
CA LYS A 69 10.78 2.11 -5.00
C LYS A 69 11.70 3.31 -4.70
N VAL A 70 11.73 3.76 -3.45
CA VAL A 70 12.59 4.88 -3.01
C VAL A 70 14.05 4.55 -3.26
N PHE A 71 14.50 3.38 -2.80
CA PHE A 71 15.88 2.98 -2.99
C PHE A 71 16.26 2.71 -4.43
N LEU A 72 15.33 2.49 -5.37
CA LEU A 72 15.66 2.40 -6.80
C LEU A 72 15.85 3.78 -7.46
N SER A 73 15.30 4.84 -6.86
CA SER A 73 15.37 6.19 -7.41
C SER A 73 16.79 6.76 -7.30
N LYS A 74 17.44 6.98 -8.44
CA LYS A 74 18.73 7.71 -8.51
C LYS A 74 18.59 9.20 -8.16
N LYS A 75 17.36 9.75 -8.18
CA LYS A 75 17.09 11.12 -7.71
C LYS A 75 17.36 11.24 -6.21
N TYR A 76 16.93 10.26 -5.43
CA TYR A 76 17.07 10.28 -3.96
C TYR A 76 18.32 9.56 -3.48
N PHE A 77 18.75 8.51 -4.19
CA PHE A 77 19.92 7.72 -3.84
C PHE A 77 20.86 7.61 -5.05
N PRO A 78 21.63 8.67 -5.38
CA PRO A 78 22.51 8.67 -6.55
C PRO A 78 23.52 7.52 -6.57
N LYS A 79 24.10 7.20 -5.41
CA LYS A 79 25.12 6.17 -5.23
C LYS A 79 24.59 5.02 -4.38
N ASN A 80 25.17 3.84 -4.58
CA ASN A 80 24.88 2.67 -3.75
C ASN A 80 25.23 2.90 -2.27
N LEU A 81 26.29 3.67 -2.01
CA LEU A 81 26.70 4.04 -0.66
C LEU A 81 25.66 4.92 0.07
N ASP A 82 24.82 5.67 -0.66
CA ASP A 82 23.77 6.48 -0.03
C ASP A 82 22.70 5.58 0.60
N ILE A 83 22.41 4.42 -0.01
CA ILE A 83 21.48 3.41 0.53
C ILE A 83 22.04 2.81 1.82
N ASP A 84 23.33 2.47 1.81
CA ASP A 84 24.03 1.95 2.99
C ASP A 84 24.08 2.99 4.12
N ALA A 85 24.39 4.25 3.81
CA ALA A 85 24.38 5.34 4.78
C ALA A 85 23.00 5.51 5.42
N PHE A 86 21.94 5.50 4.61
CA PHE A 86 20.57 5.59 5.11
C PHE A 86 20.19 4.38 5.97
N ALA A 87 20.48 3.17 5.52
CA ALA A 87 20.18 1.93 6.25
C ALA A 87 20.85 1.91 7.62
N ARG A 88 22.12 2.33 7.71
CA ARG A 88 22.82 2.44 9.00
C ARG A 88 22.24 3.53 9.88
N ARG A 89 22.04 4.73 9.34
CA ARG A 89 21.67 5.93 10.11
C ARG A 89 20.23 5.88 10.62
N HIS A 90 19.31 5.38 9.81
CA HIS A 90 17.88 5.46 10.09
C HIS A 90 17.24 4.12 10.42
N LEU A 91 17.89 3.00 10.10
CA LEU A 91 17.36 1.66 10.36
C LEU A 91 18.26 0.82 11.27
N GLY A 92 19.46 1.31 11.62
CA GLY A 92 20.44 0.53 12.37
C GLY A 92 20.91 -0.73 11.63
N ILE A 93 20.71 -0.81 10.31
CA ILE A 93 21.04 -1.99 9.50
C ILE A 93 22.47 -1.88 9.00
N HIS A 94 23.32 -2.84 9.39
CA HIS A 94 24.67 -2.96 8.86
C HIS A 94 24.68 -3.80 7.58
N ILE A 95 25.19 -3.23 6.49
CA ILE A 95 25.41 -3.95 5.24
C ILE A 95 26.90 -4.26 5.10
N PRO A 96 27.32 -5.54 5.05
CA PRO A 96 28.73 -5.88 4.91
C PRO A 96 29.23 -5.55 3.51
N GLN A 97 30.41 -4.94 3.39
CA GLN A 97 31.07 -4.62 2.10
C GLN A 97 30.11 -4.01 1.06
N PRO A 98 29.45 -2.86 1.36
CA PRO A 98 28.41 -2.30 0.50
C PRO A 98 28.95 -1.85 -0.86
N HIS A 99 30.24 -1.51 -0.94
CA HIS A 99 30.93 -1.12 -2.17
C HIS A 99 31.07 -2.24 -3.20
N LYS A 100 30.94 -3.51 -2.80
CA LYS A 100 30.98 -4.68 -3.71
C LYS A 100 29.61 -5.17 -4.14
N LYS A 101 28.53 -4.55 -3.64
CA LYS A 101 27.16 -5.00 -3.84
C LYS A 101 26.46 -4.17 -4.90
N SER A 102 25.69 -4.84 -5.73
CA SER A 102 24.77 -4.19 -6.64
C SER A 102 23.63 -3.52 -5.86
N ARG A 103 22.98 -2.54 -6.50
CA ARG A 103 21.86 -1.83 -5.89
C ARG A 103 20.71 -2.77 -5.47
N PRO A 104 20.29 -3.76 -6.31
CA PRO A 104 19.27 -4.73 -5.89
C PRO A 104 19.70 -5.57 -4.68
N GLU A 105 20.97 -5.95 -4.57
CA GLU A 105 21.47 -6.69 -3.40
C GLU A 105 21.40 -5.85 -2.12
N LEU A 106 21.80 -4.58 -2.18
CA LEU A 106 21.68 -3.66 -1.04
C LEU A 106 20.21 -3.53 -0.60
N ILE A 107 19.32 -3.32 -1.57
CA ILE A 107 17.89 -3.21 -1.31
C ILE A 107 17.34 -4.50 -0.68
N GLY A 108 17.71 -5.67 -1.22
CA GLY A 108 17.30 -6.96 -0.70
C GLY A 108 17.72 -7.16 0.75
N ILE A 109 18.97 -6.83 1.09
CA ILE A 109 19.46 -6.91 2.48
C ILE A 109 18.62 -6.02 3.41
N VAL A 110 18.34 -4.78 3.01
CA VAL A 110 17.56 -3.85 3.82
C VAL A 110 16.13 -4.35 4.02
N ILE A 111 15.47 -4.80 2.95
CA ILE A 111 14.09 -5.34 3.05
C ILE A 111 14.02 -6.52 4.00
N THR A 112 14.93 -7.49 3.84
CA THR A 112 14.94 -8.69 4.69
C THR A 112 15.12 -8.31 6.15
N LYS A 113 15.99 -7.34 6.46
CA LYS A 113 16.21 -6.87 7.84
C LYS A 113 15.03 -6.07 8.40
N VAL A 114 14.38 -5.24 7.58
CA VAL A 114 13.16 -4.52 7.98
C VAL A 114 12.01 -5.50 8.28
N ALA A 115 11.95 -6.64 7.57
CA ALA A 115 10.95 -7.68 7.83
C ALA A 115 11.16 -8.43 9.16
N GLU A 116 12.34 -8.33 9.78
CA GLU A 116 12.64 -8.89 11.11
C GLU A 116 12.21 -7.97 12.27
N LEU A 117 11.79 -6.72 11.98
CA LEU A 117 11.35 -5.76 13.01
C LEU A 117 10.03 -6.18 13.65
N LYS A 118 9.79 -5.71 14.89
CA LYS A 118 8.53 -5.98 15.59
C LYS A 118 7.35 -5.30 14.87
N PRO A 119 6.13 -5.86 14.97
CA PRO A 119 4.96 -5.30 14.30
C PRO A 119 4.71 -3.81 14.60
N GLU A 120 4.96 -3.37 15.84
CA GLU A 120 4.76 -1.98 16.28
C GLU A 120 5.76 -1.01 15.62
N GLU A 121 7.02 -1.44 15.52
CA GLU A 121 8.11 -0.71 14.87
C GLU A 121 7.87 -0.62 13.35
N LEU A 122 7.48 -1.74 12.75
CA LEU A 122 7.17 -1.84 11.33
C LEU A 122 5.96 -1.00 10.93
N ASN A 123 4.92 -0.94 11.78
CA ASN A 123 3.75 -0.09 11.53
C ASN A 123 4.09 1.40 11.59
N SER A 124 4.89 1.80 12.59
CA SER A 124 5.35 3.18 12.73
C SER A 124 6.22 3.59 11.54
N PHE A 125 7.14 2.73 11.14
CA PHE A 125 7.98 2.92 9.95
C PHE A 125 7.16 3.05 8.66
N ASN A 126 6.21 2.13 8.42
CA ASN A 126 5.38 2.15 7.24
C ASN A 126 4.48 3.40 7.16
N LYS A 127 4.05 3.93 8.31
CA LYS A 127 3.29 5.18 8.37
C LYS A 127 4.14 6.35 7.87
N VAL A 128 5.36 6.51 8.40
CA VAL A 128 6.31 7.56 7.95
C VAL A 128 6.59 7.46 6.48
N LEU A 129 6.95 6.26 6.03
CA LEU A 129 7.34 6.04 4.65
C LEU A 129 6.22 6.42 3.69
N LYS A 130 4.96 6.10 4.04
CA LYS A 130 3.79 6.51 3.24
C LYS A 130 3.58 8.02 3.25
N GLU A 131 3.72 8.67 4.40
CA GLU A 131 3.56 10.12 4.51
C GLU A 131 4.62 10.87 3.69
N VAL A 132 5.89 10.46 3.79
CA VAL A 132 6.98 11.06 3.00
C VAL A 132 6.78 10.80 1.51
N LEU A 133 6.45 9.55 1.13
CA LEU A 133 6.18 9.20 -0.27
C LEU A 133 5.02 9.97 -0.87
N ALA A 134 3.94 10.20 -0.12
CA ALA A 134 2.80 10.99 -0.60
C ALA A 134 3.22 12.43 -0.91
N ARG A 135 3.98 13.08 -0.03
CA ARG A 135 4.48 14.46 -0.24
C ARG A 135 5.42 14.56 -1.44
N VAL A 136 6.26 13.55 -1.62
CA VAL A 136 7.19 13.44 -2.73
C VAL A 136 6.45 13.22 -4.06
N ASP A 137 5.47 12.31 -4.10
CA ASP A 137 4.66 12.06 -5.29
C ASP A 137 3.77 13.28 -5.65
N GLU A 138 3.38 14.10 -4.67
CA GLU A 138 2.68 15.37 -4.87
C GLU A 138 3.58 16.51 -5.41
N GLY A 139 4.89 16.27 -5.57
CA GLY A 139 5.84 17.28 -6.07
C GLY A 139 6.08 18.45 -5.11
N LYS A 140 5.67 18.31 -3.84
CA LYS A 140 5.77 19.37 -2.83
C LYS A 140 7.13 19.40 -2.13
N VAL A 141 8.08 18.56 -2.58
CA VAL A 141 9.32 18.29 -1.86
C VAL A 141 10.48 18.06 -2.85
N ASP A 142 11.51 18.89 -2.73
CA ASP A 142 12.76 18.73 -3.47
C ASP A 142 13.74 17.76 -2.79
N ASP A 143 13.71 17.70 -1.45
CA ASP A 143 14.62 16.87 -0.64
C ASP A 143 13.86 15.79 0.18
N PHE A 144 14.02 14.53 -0.23
CA PHE A 144 13.46 13.38 0.46
C PHE A 144 14.00 13.20 1.88
N PHE A 145 15.30 13.44 2.11
CA PHE A 145 15.95 13.17 3.38
C PHE A 145 15.51 14.17 4.45
N LEU A 146 15.32 15.43 4.07
CA LEU A 146 14.80 16.45 4.98
C LEU A 146 13.40 16.08 5.50
N GLU A 147 12.51 15.62 4.62
CA GLU A 147 11.16 15.20 5.03
C GLU A 147 11.17 13.91 5.84
N TRP A 148 12.08 12.99 5.49
CA TRP A 148 12.31 11.78 6.27
C TRP A 148 12.77 12.09 7.70
N GLU A 149 13.76 12.97 7.87
CA GLU A 149 14.27 13.38 9.17
C GLU A 149 13.20 14.10 10.01
N LYS A 150 12.42 15.01 9.40
CA LYS A 150 11.27 15.64 10.07
C LYS A 150 10.24 14.62 10.55
N ALA A 151 9.91 13.65 9.70
CA ALA A 151 8.89 12.66 10.01
C ALA A 151 9.36 11.68 11.09
N ILE A 152 10.64 11.27 11.07
CA ILE A 152 11.24 10.45 12.14
C ILE A 152 11.35 11.21 13.45
N HIS A 153 11.73 12.49 13.45
CA HIS A 153 11.84 13.28 14.68
C HIS A 153 10.49 13.40 15.42
N ASN A 154 9.38 13.40 14.67
CA ASN A 154 8.03 13.41 15.23
C ASN A 154 7.60 12.05 15.80
N LEU A 155 8.34 10.98 15.52
CA LEU A 155 8.19 9.67 16.15
C LEU A 155 9.26 9.51 17.20
N LYS A 156 8.91 9.81 18.45
CA LYS A 156 9.70 9.37 19.58
C LYS A 156 9.71 7.84 19.59
N PHE A 157 10.72 7.22 18.99
CA PHE A 157 11.06 5.83 19.27
C PHE A 157 11.43 5.78 20.76
N LYS A 158 10.53 5.23 21.58
CA LYS A 158 10.74 4.94 23.00
C LYS A 158 10.96 3.45 23.15
#